data_AF-A0A6N7GYD8-F1
#
_entry.id   AF-A0A6N7GYD8-F1
#
_cell.length_a   1.000
_cell.length_b   1.000
_cell.length_c   1.000
_cell.angle_alpha   90.00
_cell.angle_beta   90.00
_cell.angle_gamma   90.00
#
_symmetry.space_group_name_H-M   'P 1'
#
loop_
_entity.id
_entity.type
_entity.pdbx_description
1 polymer ?
#
loop_
_entity_poly.entity_id
_entity_poly.type
_entity_poly.pdbx_seq_one_letter_code
_entity_poly.pdbx_strand_id
1 'polypeptide(L)'
;MTITPTNNVDAPPTHALQRLRSSIVGAGTRAGTRAGARLGALLRPRRGSETGGTAFAKPTDNVPLGILWMIGATILLAIAAAVAKWQVQFYPVGEVMFIRSLAGLVVCAALILPVSGFAVFSTKRPGAHVARGLSQAISQTLTVIAVSLMPLAGAVAISFSAPLWAALLSILWLKERAGPARWAVLLTGFSGVIIVTNPGVDAFQIGALFALGNAIMYGSVTVAVRGMTATESSNTLLMWQMVTMAICHSFLLLFGFRWPTAIDGAMMAFGGIANAAAQYTWTKALLLAPTSAVSPFYYLMLVWAMVIGFVVWGDVPTAALLIGSAIVIAAGMFLLWHETKRR
;
A
#
# COMPACT_ATOMS: atom_id res chain seq x y z
N MET A 1 -47.78 18.31 102.97
CA MET A 1 -46.33 18.54 102.72
C MET A 1 -45.81 17.34 101.96
N THR A 2 -45.04 17.61 100.91
CA THR A 2 -44.78 16.84 99.68
C THR A 2 -44.08 15.49 99.89
N ILE A 3 -44.53 14.42 99.20
CA ILE A 3 -43.75 13.17 99.02
C ILE A 3 -44.03 12.55 97.64
N THR A 4 -43.01 12.53 96.78
CA THR A 4 -42.73 11.52 95.72
C THR A 4 -41.66 10.56 96.31
N PRO A 5 -41.54 9.27 95.92
CA PRO A 5 -40.96 8.91 94.60
C PRO A 5 -41.23 7.48 93.99
N THR A 6 -40.93 7.39 92.68
CA THR A 6 -40.26 6.34 91.86
C THR A 6 -40.78 4.89 91.66
N ASN A 7 -40.90 4.55 90.37
CA ASN A 7 -40.98 3.24 89.69
C ASN A 7 -39.71 2.38 89.82
N ASN A 8 -39.88 1.05 89.89
CA ASN A 8 -38.96 0.07 89.30
C ASN A 8 -39.71 -1.26 89.01
N VAL A 9 -39.65 -1.77 87.78
CA VAL A 9 -40.16 -3.10 87.39
C VAL A 9 -39.11 -3.78 86.53
N ASP A 10 -38.75 -5.00 86.93
CA ASP A 10 -37.67 -5.86 86.43
C ASP A 10 -37.85 -6.36 84.99
N ALA A 11 -36.73 -6.56 84.28
CA ALA A 11 -36.64 -7.16 82.95
C ALA A 11 -36.04 -8.58 82.99
N PRO A 12 -36.47 -9.54 82.14
CA PRO A 12 -35.86 -10.88 82.01
C PRO A 12 -34.80 -10.96 80.88
N PRO A 13 -33.99 -12.05 80.80
CA PRO A 13 -32.61 -12.01 80.31
C PRO A 13 -32.43 -12.22 78.79
N THR A 14 -31.42 -11.54 78.26
CA THR A 14 -31.08 -11.25 76.85
C THR A 14 -30.49 -12.40 76.02
N HIS A 15 -30.46 -13.64 76.52
CA HIS A 15 -29.71 -14.73 75.85
C HIS A 15 -30.53 -15.62 74.89
N ALA A 16 -31.87 -15.56 74.92
CA ALA A 16 -32.73 -16.39 74.06
C ALA A 16 -32.91 -15.81 72.64
N LEU A 17 -32.85 -14.49 72.48
CA LEU A 17 -33.10 -13.80 71.20
C LEU A 17 -31.90 -13.82 70.22
N GLN A 18 -30.68 -14.08 70.71
CA GLN A 18 -29.49 -14.15 69.84
C GLN A 18 -29.36 -15.47 69.08
N ARG A 19 -29.85 -16.60 69.61
CA ARG A 19 -29.75 -17.92 68.93
C ARG A 19 -30.77 -18.08 67.79
N LEU A 20 -31.90 -17.38 67.84
CA LEU A 20 -32.91 -17.37 66.77
C LEU A 20 -32.50 -16.51 65.57
N ARG A 21 -31.69 -15.46 65.77
CA ARG A 21 -31.20 -14.61 64.66
C ARG A 21 -30.13 -15.28 63.79
N SER A 22 -29.27 -16.14 64.33
CA SER A 22 -28.19 -16.78 63.55
C SER A 22 -28.67 -17.93 62.66
N SER A 23 -29.75 -18.63 63.04
CA SER A 23 -30.35 -19.72 62.25
C SER A 23 -31.06 -19.20 60.98
N ILE A 24 -31.75 -18.06 61.08
CA ILE A 24 -32.53 -17.48 59.96
C ILE A 24 -31.60 -16.85 58.90
N VAL A 25 -30.44 -16.31 59.30
CA VAL A 25 -29.47 -15.70 58.37
C VAL A 25 -28.68 -16.74 57.55
N GLY A 26 -28.48 -17.95 58.09
CA GLY A 26 -27.79 -19.05 57.39
C GLY A 26 -28.65 -19.79 56.34
N ALA A 27 -29.97 -19.82 56.52
CA ALA A 27 -30.88 -20.53 55.61
C ALA A 27 -31.21 -19.72 54.33
N GLY A 28 -31.29 -18.39 54.42
CA GLY A 28 -31.58 -17.52 53.27
C GLY A 28 -30.42 -17.38 52.26
N THR A 29 -29.18 -17.52 52.72
CA THR A 29 -27.98 -17.34 51.89
C THR A 29 -27.66 -18.53 50.99
N ARG A 30 -28.06 -19.76 51.36
CA ARG A 30 -27.84 -20.96 50.51
C ARG A 30 -28.92 -21.17 49.44
N ALA A 31 -30.14 -20.68 49.67
CA ALA A 31 -31.24 -20.80 48.69
C ALA A 31 -31.12 -19.79 47.53
N GLY A 32 -30.66 -18.56 47.81
CA GLY A 32 -30.44 -17.53 46.78
C GLY A 32 -29.33 -17.86 45.79
N THR A 33 -28.26 -18.55 46.23
CA THR A 33 -27.11 -18.90 45.38
C THR A 33 -27.39 -20.00 44.35
N ARG A 34 -28.33 -20.92 44.61
CA ARG A 34 -28.70 -21.97 43.63
C ARG A 34 -29.76 -21.51 42.62
N ALA A 35 -30.66 -20.60 43.01
CA ALA A 35 -31.66 -20.02 42.10
C ALA A 35 -31.03 -18.96 41.17
N GLY A 36 -30.13 -18.11 41.68
CA GLY A 36 -29.40 -17.12 40.87
C GLY A 36 -28.46 -17.76 39.84
N ALA A 37 -27.84 -18.90 40.18
CA ALA A 37 -26.97 -19.63 39.26
C ALA A 37 -27.73 -20.30 38.08
N ARG A 38 -28.99 -20.70 38.28
CA ARG A 38 -29.85 -21.22 37.19
C ARG A 38 -30.50 -20.11 36.36
N LEU A 39 -30.81 -18.96 36.96
CA LEU A 39 -31.38 -17.82 36.23
C LEU A 39 -30.32 -17.07 35.40
N GLY A 40 -29.07 -16.97 35.89
CA GLY A 40 -27.94 -16.44 35.13
C GLY A 40 -27.50 -17.32 33.95
N ALA A 41 -27.86 -18.60 33.94
CA ALA A 41 -27.63 -19.50 32.81
C ALA A 41 -28.68 -19.34 31.69
N LEU A 42 -29.89 -18.89 32.03
CA LEU A 42 -30.99 -18.65 31.09
C LEU A 42 -30.98 -17.24 30.47
N LEU A 43 -30.31 -16.28 31.12
CA LEU A 43 -30.12 -14.91 30.63
C LEU A 43 -28.76 -14.67 29.96
N ARG A 44 -28.01 -15.74 29.66
CA ARG A 44 -26.90 -15.62 28.72
C ARG A 44 -27.50 -15.28 27.36
N PRO A 45 -27.03 -14.22 26.68
CA PRO A 45 -27.40 -14.04 25.28
C PRO A 45 -27.05 -15.35 24.58
N ARG A 46 -28.05 -15.99 23.97
CA ARG A 46 -27.82 -17.08 23.01
C ARG A 46 -26.70 -16.56 22.13
N ARG A 47 -25.51 -17.19 22.20
CA ARG A 47 -24.53 -17.08 21.13
C ARG A 47 -25.35 -17.34 19.89
N GLY A 48 -25.59 -16.27 19.12
CA GLY A 48 -26.19 -16.40 17.82
C GLY A 48 -25.42 -17.52 17.16
N SER A 49 -26.15 -18.47 16.57
CA SER A 49 -25.62 -19.26 15.48
C SER A 49 -24.69 -18.34 14.72
N GLU A 50 -23.39 -18.61 14.79
CA GLU A 50 -22.42 -18.03 13.88
C GLU A 50 -22.95 -18.47 12.51
N THR A 51 -23.79 -17.62 11.92
CA THR A 51 -23.89 -17.52 10.49
C THR A 51 -22.44 -17.43 10.10
N GLY A 52 -21.93 -18.50 9.51
CA GLY A 52 -20.58 -18.60 9.02
C GLY A 52 -20.38 -17.41 8.09
N GLY A 53 -19.96 -16.29 8.65
CA GLY A 53 -19.19 -15.30 7.96
C GLY A 53 -18.03 -16.12 7.49
N THR A 54 -18.07 -16.48 6.22
CA THR A 54 -16.96 -17.02 5.48
C THR A 54 -15.85 -16.00 5.70
N ALA A 55 -15.06 -16.20 6.76
CA ALA A 55 -13.74 -15.62 6.87
C ALA A 55 -13.11 -16.03 5.56
N PHE A 56 -12.97 -15.06 4.65
CA PHE A 56 -12.46 -15.32 3.31
C PHE A 56 -11.22 -16.16 3.50
N ALA A 57 -11.31 -17.45 3.17
CA ALA A 57 -10.21 -18.37 3.34
C ALA A 57 -9.04 -17.72 2.60
N LYS A 58 -7.96 -17.42 3.33
CA LYS A 58 -6.79 -16.78 2.75
C LYS A 58 -6.40 -17.67 1.57
N PRO A 59 -6.45 -17.18 0.32
CA PRO A 59 -6.14 -18.01 -0.84
C PRO A 59 -4.81 -18.71 -0.58
N THR A 60 -4.72 -20.00 -0.89
CA THR A 60 -3.44 -20.71 -0.82
C THR A 60 -2.44 -19.94 -1.68
N ASP A 61 -1.41 -19.39 -1.04
CA ASP A 61 -0.38 -18.62 -1.71
C ASP A 61 0.24 -19.48 -2.84
N ASN A 62 0.03 -19.08 -4.09
CA ASN A 62 0.65 -19.71 -5.26
C ASN A 62 1.90 -18.93 -5.63
N VAL A 63 2.97 -19.20 -4.89
CA VAL A 63 4.25 -18.47 -5.00
C VAL A 63 4.82 -18.51 -6.42
N PRO A 64 4.92 -19.66 -7.12
CA PRO A 64 5.44 -19.71 -8.49
C PRO A 64 4.63 -18.86 -9.46
N LEU A 65 3.30 -18.91 -9.36
CA LEU A 65 2.42 -18.11 -10.21
C LEU A 65 2.59 -16.62 -9.91
N GLY A 66 2.64 -16.23 -8.63
CA GLY A 66 2.90 -14.84 -8.21
C GLY A 66 4.22 -14.29 -8.74
N ILE A 67 5.28 -15.11 -8.74
CA ILE A 67 6.58 -14.75 -9.34
C ILE A 67 6.45 -14.52 -10.86
N LEU A 68 5.76 -15.41 -11.58
CA LEU A 68 5.56 -15.26 -13.02
C LEU A 68 4.80 -13.98 -13.37
N TRP A 69 3.73 -13.66 -12.63
CA TRP A 69 3.00 -12.41 -12.78
C TRP A 69 3.88 -11.18 -12.50
N MET A 70 4.76 -11.25 -11.49
CA MET A 70 5.68 -10.16 -11.19
C MET A 70 6.70 -9.94 -12.32
N ILE A 71 7.29 -11.01 -12.86
CA ILE A 71 8.22 -10.91 -13.99
C ILE A 71 7.51 -10.29 -15.20
N GLY A 72 6.32 -10.78 -15.55
CA GLY A 72 5.50 -10.21 -16.62
C GLY A 72 5.21 -8.71 -16.41
N ALA A 73 4.90 -8.31 -15.17
CA ALA A 73 4.72 -6.92 -14.81
C ALA A 73 5.97 -6.08 -15.07
N THR A 74 7.16 -6.55 -14.70
CA THR A 74 8.41 -5.80 -14.90
C THR A 74 8.76 -5.59 -16.37
N ILE A 75 8.47 -6.57 -17.23
CA ILE A 75 8.68 -6.47 -18.68
C ILE A 75 7.73 -5.41 -19.26
N LEU A 76 6.44 -5.48 -18.92
CA LEU A 76 5.44 -4.52 -19.38
C LEU A 76 5.73 -3.11 -18.87
N LEU A 77 6.16 -2.94 -17.61
CA LEU A 77 6.60 -1.66 -17.06
C LEU A 77 7.78 -1.08 -17.84
N ALA A 78 8.79 -1.90 -18.14
CA ALA A 78 9.97 -1.47 -18.88
C ALA A 78 9.63 -1.05 -20.32
N ILE A 79 8.79 -1.82 -21.02
CA ILE A 79 8.29 -1.47 -22.36
C ILE A 79 7.48 -0.16 -22.29
N ALA A 80 6.56 -0.06 -21.34
CA ALA A 80 5.72 1.12 -21.19
C ALA A 80 6.53 2.38 -20.89
N ALA A 81 7.60 2.27 -20.09
CA ALA A 81 8.53 3.36 -19.78
C ALA A 81 9.39 3.75 -20.99
N ALA A 82 9.87 2.76 -21.76
CA ALA A 82 10.64 3.00 -22.99
C ALA A 82 9.80 3.73 -24.04
N VAL A 83 8.55 3.28 -24.26
CA VAL A 83 7.60 3.95 -25.16
C VAL A 83 7.35 5.39 -24.71
N ALA A 84 7.20 5.62 -23.40
CA ALA A 84 7.02 6.98 -22.88
C ALA A 84 8.27 7.85 -23.11
N LYS A 85 9.48 7.33 -22.83
CA LYS A 85 10.75 8.02 -23.09
C LYS A 85 10.89 8.43 -24.55
N TRP A 86 10.50 7.56 -25.48
CA TRP A 86 10.49 7.86 -26.91
C TRP A 86 9.51 8.98 -27.27
N GLN A 87 8.28 8.92 -26.75
CA GLN A 87 7.21 9.85 -27.10
C GLN A 87 7.46 11.28 -26.62
N VAL A 88 8.03 11.43 -25.44
CA VAL A 88 8.30 12.76 -24.85
C VAL A 88 9.44 13.51 -25.53
N GLN A 89 10.15 12.90 -26.48
CA GLN A 89 11.08 13.62 -27.36
C GLN A 89 10.35 14.44 -28.43
N PHE A 90 9.13 14.03 -28.80
CA PHE A 90 8.38 14.63 -29.90
C PHE A 90 7.13 15.37 -29.42
N TYR A 91 6.55 14.93 -28.30
CA TYR A 91 5.29 15.43 -27.78
C TYR A 91 5.43 15.92 -26.33
N PRO A 92 4.73 17.01 -25.96
CA PRO A 92 4.64 17.45 -24.58
C PRO A 92 4.16 16.34 -23.63
N VAL A 93 4.71 16.32 -22.42
CA VAL A 93 4.41 15.30 -21.39
C VAL A 93 2.91 15.18 -21.11
N GLY A 94 2.17 16.30 -21.10
CA GLY A 94 0.73 16.31 -20.83
C GLY A 94 -0.08 15.48 -21.81
N GLU A 95 0.22 15.58 -23.11
CA GLU A 95 -0.48 14.88 -24.19
C GLU A 95 -0.23 13.38 -24.11
N VAL A 96 1.05 13.01 -23.92
CA VAL A 96 1.49 11.62 -23.76
C VAL A 96 0.82 10.98 -22.54
N MET A 97 0.77 11.69 -21.41
CA MET A 97 0.14 11.21 -20.18
C MET A 97 -1.36 11.05 -20.31
N PHE A 98 -2.03 12.02 -20.94
CA PHE A 98 -3.48 11.95 -21.14
C PHE A 98 -3.85 10.75 -22.00
N ILE A 99 -3.25 10.59 -23.18
CA ILE A 99 -3.60 9.49 -24.11
C ILE A 99 -3.29 8.13 -23.48
N ARG A 100 -2.14 7.98 -22.80
CA ARG A 100 -1.80 6.74 -22.09
C ARG A 100 -2.82 6.40 -21.01
N SER A 101 -3.26 7.39 -20.25
CA SER A 101 -4.17 7.18 -19.12
C SER A 101 -5.58 6.90 -19.59
N LEU A 102 -6.01 7.59 -20.65
CA LEU A 102 -7.30 7.35 -21.28
C LEU A 102 -7.34 5.95 -21.90
N ALA A 103 -6.32 5.55 -22.66
CA ALA A 103 -6.24 4.22 -23.25
C ALA A 103 -6.20 3.12 -22.17
N GLY A 104 -5.40 3.32 -21.12
CA GLY A 104 -5.35 2.43 -19.96
C GLY A 104 -6.70 2.31 -19.24
N LEU A 105 -7.42 3.42 -19.07
CA LEU A 105 -8.77 3.45 -18.50
C LEU A 105 -9.77 2.71 -19.39
N VAL A 106 -9.81 3.00 -20.69
CA VAL A 106 -10.75 2.37 -21.64
C VAL A 106 -10.57 0.87 -21.65
N VAL A 107 -9.33 0.38 -21.73
CA VAL A 107 -9.06 -1.07 -21.73
C VAL A 107 -9.36 -1.69 -20.37
N CYS A 108 -8.97 -1.04 -19.26
CA CYS A 108 -9.34 -1.53 -17.93
C CYS A 108 -10.87 -1.60 -17.77
N ALA A 109 -11.60 -0.57 -18.20
CA ALA A 109 -13.05 -0.52 -18.15
C ALA A 109 -13.67 -1.64 -18.99
N ALA A 110 -13.21 -1.82 -20.22
CA ALA A 110 -13.68 -2.87 -21.13
C ALA A 110 -13.44 -4.29 -20.58
N LEU A 111 -12.37 -4.52 -19.82
CA LEU A 111 -12.07 -5.85 -19.25
C LEU A 111 -12.72 -6.08 -17.88
N ILE A 112 -12.81 -5.03 -17.05
CA ILE A 112 -13.25 -5.17 -15.66
C ILE A 112 -14.76 -5.00 -15.51
N LEU A 113 -15.38 -4.03 -16.21
CA LEU A 113 -16.81 -3.76 -16.04
C LEU A 113 -17.71 -4.92 -16.46
N PRO A 114 -17.43 -5.69 -17.54
CA PRO A 114 -18.26 -6.84 -17.89
C PRO A 114 -18.22 -7.97 -16.85
N VAL A 115 -17.11 -8.10 -16.12
CA VAL A 115 -16.91 -9.19 -15.15
C VAL A 115 -17.33 -8.78 -13.74
N SER A 116 -16.99 -7.57 -13.31
CA SER A 116 -17.20 -7.09 -11.93
C SER A 116 -18.35 -6.10 -11.79
N GLY A 117 -18.90 -5.61 -12.92
CA GLY A 117 -19.93 -4.58 -12.93
C GLY A 117 -19.46 -3.25 -12.34
N PHE A 118 -20.40 -2.34 -12.13
CA PHE A 118 -20.16 -1.06 -11.44
C PHE A 118 -19.90 -1.20 -9.94
N ALA A 119 -20.01 -2.41 -9.38
CA ALA A 119 -19.68 -2.69 -7.98
C ALA A 119 -18.21 -2.38 -7.64
N VAL A 120 -17.32 -2.32 -8.63
CA VAL A 120 -15.93 -1.88 -8.45
C VAL A 120 -15.80 -0.45 -7.92
N PHE A 121 -16.83 0.39 -8.10
CA PHE A 121 -16.87 1.74 -7.55
C PHE A 121 -17.53 1.80 -6.16
N SER A 122 -18.15 0.72 -5.71
CA SER A 122 -18.74 0.61 -4.38
C SER A 122 -17.64 0.31 -3.35
N THR A 123 -17.15 1.34 -2.68
CA THR A 123 -16.12 1.24 -1.65
C THR A 123 -16.47 2.13 -0.46
N LYS A 124 -16.09 1.69 0.74
CA LYS A 124 -16.23 2.49 1.98
C LYS A 124 -15.10 3.51 2.14
N ARG A 125 -14.09 3.50 1.25
CA ARG A 125 -12.88 4.33 1.38
C ARG A 125 -12.55 5.11 0.10
N PRO A 126 -13.51 5.84 -0.52
CA PRO A 126 -13.26 6.53 -1.79
C PRO A 126 -12.14 7.58 -1.68
N GLY A 127 -12.02 8.27 -0.55
CA GLY A 127 -10.92 9.23 -0.32
C GLY A 127 -9.52 8.59 -0.36
N ALA A 128 -9.38 7.35 0.12
CA ALA A 128 -8.11 6.63 0.07
C ALA A 128 -7.74 6.23 -1.37
N HIS A 129 -8.74 5.84 -2.17
CA HIS A 129 -8.56 5.54 -3.59
C HIS A 129 -8.15 6.78 -4.39
N VAL A 130 -8.83 7.92 -4.18
CA VAL A 130 -8.49 9.18 -4.86
C VAL A 130 -7.09 9.67 -4.45
N ALA A 131 -6.76 9.68 -3.15
CA ALA A 131 -5.44 10.11 -2.69
C ALA A 131 -4.32 9.23 -3.28
N ARG A 132 -4.50 7.90 -3.27
CA ARG A 132 -3.58 6.96 -3.91
C ARG A 132 -3.47 7.19 -5.42
N GLY A 133 -4.61 7.38 -6.10
CA GLY A 133 -4.67 7.65 -7.53
C GLY A 133 -3.94 8.94 -7.90
N LEU A 134 -4.07 9.99 -7.08
CA LEU A 134 -3.37 11.26 -7.24
C LEU A 134 -1.86 11.10 -7.04
N SER A 135 -1.43 10.43 -5.97
CA SER A 135 -0.01 10.12 -5.76
C SER A 135 0.58 9.34 -6.93
N GLN A 136 -0.19 8.40 -7.50
CA GLN A 136 0.23 7.63 -8.67
C GLN A 136 0.29 8.49 -9.95
N ALA A 137 -0.67 9.38 -10.19
CA ALA A 137 -0.66 10.29 -11.33
C ALA A 137 0.57 11.21 -11.29
N ILE A 138 0.86 11.78 -10.12
CA ILE A 138 2.05 12.61 -9.90
C ILE A 138 3.32 11.77 -10.11
N SER A 139 3.42 10.59 -9.47
CA SER A 139 4.55 9.66 -9.64
C SER A 139 4.84 9.34 -11.11
N GLN A 140 3.80 9.03 -11.89
CA GLN A 140 3.95 8.67 -13.31
C GLN A 140 4.37 9.87 -14.16
N THR A 141 3.84 11.06 -13.86
CA THR A 141 4.27 12.31 -14.51
C THR A 141 5.75 12.59 -14.21
N LEU A 142 6.17 12.50 -12.95
CA LEU A 142 7.56 12.71 -12.53
C LEU A 142 8.51 11.67 -13.15
N THR A 143 8.10 10.40 -13.24
CA THR A 143 8.86 9.34 -13.94
C THR A 143 9.10 9.72 -15.40
N VAL A 144 8.06 10.18 -16.08
CA VAL A 144 8.13 10.49 -17.51
C VAL A 144 9.03 11.70 -17.77
N ILE A 145 8.93 12.73 -16.92
CA ILE A 145 9.85 13.87 -16.96
C ILE A 145 11.28 13.44 -16.64
N ALA A 146 11.47 12.51 -15.69
CA ALA A 146 12.81 11.99 -15.38
C ALA A 146 13.43 11.32 -16.62
N VAL A 147 12.72 10.36 -17.24
CA VAL A 147 13.26 9.63 -18.41
C VAL A 147 13.42 10.51 -19.66
N SER A 148 12.76 11.67 -19.73
CA SER A 148 13.01 12.65 -20.80
C SER A 148 14.33 13.40 -20.61
N LEU A 149 14.88 13.43 -19.39
CA LEU A 149 16.08 14.20 -19.03
C LEU A 149 17.29 13.33 -18.66
N MET A 150 17.13 12.00 -18.56
CA MET A 150 18.21 11.09 -18.18
C MET A 150 18.06 9.69 -18.80
N PRO A 151 19.10 8.85 -18.76
CA PRO A 151 19.02 7.46 -19.19
C PRO A 151 17.92 6.66 -18.48
N LEU A 152 17.24 5.77 -19.22
CA LEU A 152 16.07 5.02 -18.72
C LEU A 152 16.43 4.22 -17.46
N ALA A 153 17.56 3.51 -17.50
CA ALA A 153 18.04 2.71 -16.38
C ALA A 153 18.37 3.56 -15.15
N GLY A 154 18.90 4.77 -15.33
CA GLY A 154 19.19 5.68 -14.22
C GLY A 154 17.92 6.13 -13.49
N ALA A 155 16.87 6.50 -14.24
CA ALA A 155 15.58 6.85 -13.64
C ALA A 155 14.96 5.68 -12.86
N VAL A 156 15.03 4.45 -13.41
CA VAL A 156 14.54 3.24 -12.75
C VAL A 156 15.33 2.92 -11.48
N ALA A 157 16.66 3.01 -11.55
CA ALA A 157 17.55 2.76 -10.41
C ALA A 157 17.28 3.71 -9.23
N ILE A 158 17.10 5.01 -9.51
CA ILE A 158 16.72 5.98 -8.48
C ILE A 158 15.32 5.66 -7.92
N SER A 159 14.37 5.31 -8.79
CA SER A 159 13.00 4.96 -8.40
C SER A 159 12.92 3.74 -7.48
N PHE A 160 13.91 2.83 -7.53
CA PHE A 160 14.02 1.69 -6.61
C PHE A 160 14.35 2.08 -5.17
N SER A 161 14.66 3.35 -4.89
CA SER A 161 14.73 3.87 -3.54
C SER A 161 13.36 4.13 -2.90
N ALA A 162 12.25 3.92 -3.62
CA ALA A 162 10.89 4.11 -3.11
C ALA A 162 10.60 3.40 -1.77
N PRO A 163 11.05 2.15 -1.53
CA PRO A 163 10.88 1.49 -0.22
C PRO A 163 11.65 2.19 0.91
N LEU A 164 12.82 2.77 0.62
CA LEU A 164 13.60 3.54 1.59
C LEU A 164 12.87 4.84 1.96
N TRP A 165 12.32 5.53 0.96
CA TRP A 165 11.47 6.70 1.19
C TRP A 165 10.20 6.35 1.99
N ALA A 166 9.55 5.23 1.67
CA ALA A 166 8.39 4.75 2.42
C ALA A 166 8.73 4.51 3.90
N ALA A 167 9.87 3.85 4.19
CA ALA A 167 10.33 3.65 5.56
C ALA A 167 10.72 4.95 6.26
N LEU A 168 11.40 5.86 5.57
CA LEU A 168 11.76 7.17 6.12
C LEU A 168 10.51 8.00 6.47
N LEU A 169 9.54 8.07 5.57
CA LEU A 169 8.26 8.76 5.82
C LEU A 169 7.47 8.10 6.96
N SER A 170 7.51 6.78 7.07
CA SER A 170 6.92 6.07 8.20
C SER A 170 7.56 6.49 9.54
N ILE A 171 8.88 6.64 9.59
CA ILE A 171 9.58 7.10 10.80
C ILE A 171 9.24 8.57 11.12
N LEU A 172 9.29 9.45 10.12
CA LEU A 172 9.12 10.90 10.33
C LEU A 172 7.65 11.28 10.60
N TRP A 173 6.71 10.70 9.86
CA TRP A 173 5.31 11.10 9.89
C TRP A 173 4.49 10.32 10.92
N LEU A 174 4.70 8.99 11.00
CA LEU A 174 4.02 8.14 11.98
C LEU A 174 4.75 8.06 13.33
N LYS A 175 5.93 8.69 13.44
CA LYS A 175 6.77 8.68 14.65
C LYS A 175 7.09 7.27 15.14
N GLU A 176 7.22 6.32 14.21
CA GLU A 176 7.63 4.96 14.54
C GLU A 176 9.05 4.92 15.11
N ARG A 177 9.27 4.12 16.15
CA ARG A 177 10.61 3.93 16.73
C ARG A 177 11.48 3.09 15.78
N ALA A 178 12.34 3.76 15.02
CA ALA A 178 13.36 3.09 14.22
C ALA A 178 14.56 2.67 15.08
N GLY A 179 14.83 1.37 15.10
CA GLY A 179 16.07 0.84 15.68
C GLY A 179 17.30 1.20 14.83
N PRO A 180 18.52 1.07 15.39
CA PRO A 180 19.77 1.43 14.72
C PRO A 180 19.97 0.69 13.39
N ALA A 181 19.53 -0.57 13.29
CA ALA A 181 19.58 -1.35 12.05
C ALA A 181 18.75 -0.72 10.91
N ARG A 182 17.57 -0.17 11.20
CA ARG A 182 16.71 0.48 10.18
C ARG A 182 17.37 1.77 9.67
N TRP A 183 17.97 2.55 10.57
CA TRP A 183 18.72 3.75 10.20
C TRP A 183 19.97 3.43 9.37
N ALA A 184 20.74 2.41 9.74
CA ALA A 184 21.90 1.98 8.95
C ALA A 184 21.51 1.62 7.52
N VAL A 185 20.43 0.85 7.34
CA VAL A 185 19.91 0.45 6.01
C VAL A 185 19.46 1.66 5.20
N LEU A 186 18.76 2.62 5.82
CA LEU A 186 18.36 3.85 5.14
C LEU A 186 19.58 4.65 4.68
N LEU A 187 20.56 4.87 5.56
CA LEU A 187 21.78 5.60 5.22
C LEU A 187 22.54 4.91 4.09
N THR A 188 22.80 3.60 4.18
CA THR A 188 23.46 2.82 3.14
C THR A 188 22.69 2.87 1.81
N GLY A 189 21.37 2.69 1.85
CA GLY A 189 20.52 2.74 0.67
C GLY A 189 20.53 4.11 -0.01
N PHE A 190 20.42 5.21 0.76
CA PHE A 190 20.52 6.57 0.22
C PHE A 190 21.91 6.90 -0.31
N SER A 191 22.99 6.38 0.28
CA SER A 191 24.33 6.46 -0.32
C SER A 191 24.37 5.80 -1.70
N GLY A 192 23.70 4.66 -1.87
CA GLY A 192 23.53 4.03 -3.19
C GLY A 192 22.85 4.94 -4.20
N VAL A 193 21.78 5.65 -3.79
CA VAL A 193 21.11 6.64 -4.64
C VAL A 193 22.05 7.77 -5.06
N ILE A 194 22.85 8.29 -4.13
CA ILE A 194 23.85 9.32 -4.43
C ILE A 194 24.86 8.81 -5.47
N ILE A 195 25.32 7.57 -5.34
CA ILE A 195 26.22 6.95 -6.31
C ILE A 195 25.54 6.84 -7.69
N VAL A 196 24.29 6.37 -7.77
CA VAL A 196 23.53 6.30 -9.04
C VAL A 196 23.41 7.68 -9.70
N THR A 197 23.15 8.72 -8.90
CA THR A 197 23.04 10.09 -9.42
C THR A 197 24.34 10.66 -9.96
N ASN A 198 25.49 10.06 -9.61
CA ASN A 198 26.85 10.44 -10.03
C ASN A 198 27.04 11.97 -10.16
N PRO A 199 26.99 12.73 -9.05
CA PRO A 199 26.84 14.19 -9.08
C PRO A 199 28.03 14.99 -9.64
N GLY A 200 29.03 14.35 -10.25
CA GLY A 200 30.33 14.96 -10.56
C GLY A 200 30.65 15.21 -12.04
N VAL A 201 29.81 14.84 -13.01
CA VAL A 201 30.22 14.88 -14.44
C VAL A 201 29.55 16.01 -15.24
N ASP A 202 28.35 16.45 -14.87
CA ASP A 202 27.64 17.63 -15.43
C ASP A 202 26.60 18.11 -14.39
N ALA A 203 27.12 18.57 -13.25
CA ALA A 203 26.45 19.02 -12.03
C ALA A 203 24.91 19.14 -12.06
N PHE A 204 24.26 18.25 -11.30
CA PHE A 204 22.82 18.27 -10.97
C PHE A 204 21.88 18.02 -12.16
N GLN A 205 21.78 16.75 -12.55
CA GLN A 205 20.78 16.32 -13.52
C GLN A 205 19.38 16.54 -12.94
N ILE A 206 18.68 17.56 -13.43
CA ILE A 206 17.29 17.85 -13.09
C ILE A 206 16.41 16.59 -13.17
N GLY A 207 16.70 15.68 -14.11
CA GLY A 207 16.05 14.37 -14.20
C GLY A 207 16.13 13.51 -12.94
N ALA A 208 17.25 13.55 -12.20
CA ALA A 208 17.41 12.82 -10.95
C ALA A 208 16.48 13.33 -9.84
N LEU A 209 16.20 14.64 -9.80
CA LEU A 209 15.22 15.21 -8.88
C LEU A 209 13.80 14.71 -9.18
N PHE A 210 13.44 14.66 -10.45
CA PHE A 210 12.16 14.10 -10.88
C PHE A 210 12.07 12.60 -10.54
N ALA A 211 13.15 11.84 -10.72
CA ALA A 211 13.20 10.43 -10.35
C ALA A 211 13.11 10.23 -8.81
N LEU A 212 13.73 11.10 -8.02
CA LEU A 212 13.61 11.10 -6.56
C LEU A 212 12.19 11.46 -6.11
N GLY A 213 11.59 12.50 -6.70
CA GLY A 213 10.21 12.88 -6.46
C GLY A 213 9.25 11.73 -6.81
N ASN A 214 9.50 11.04 -7.92
CA ASN A 214 8.80 9.80 -8.25
C ASN A 214 8.98 8.74 -7.16
N ALA A 215 10.20 8.48 -6.69
CA ALA A 215 10.45 7.48 -5.66
C ALA A 215 9.66 7.76 -4.36
N ILE A 216 9.55 9.03 -3.96
CA ILE A 216 8.77 9.46 -2.79
C ILE A 216 7.27 9.19 -3.02
N MET A 217 6.73 9.65 -4.15
CA MET A 217 5.31 9.48 -4.48
C MET A 217 4.95 8.00 -4.69
N TYR A 218 5.78 7.24 -5.38
CA TYR A 218 5.57 5.81 -5.59
C TYR A 218 5.70 5.02 -4.28
N GLY A 219 6.60 5.44 -3.38
CA GLY A 219 6.69 4.90 -2.03
C GLY A 219 5.36 4.98 -1.29
N SER A 220 4.68 6.14 -1.31
CA SER A 220 3.36 6.29 -0.67
C SER A 220 2.30 5.41 -1.33
N VAL A 221 2.33 5.27 -2.66
CA VAL A 221 1.45 4.37 -3.42
C VAL A 221 1.63 2.92 -2.97
N THR A 222 2.87 2.43 -2.85
CA THR A 222 3.12 1.04 -2.45
C THR A 222 2.61 0.74 -1.04
N VAL A 223 2.77 1.68 -0.10
CA VAL A 223 2.24 1.57 1.27
C VAL A 223 0.71 1.56 1.25
N ALA A 224 0.09 2.46 0.48
CA ALA A 224 -1.36 2.53 0.34
C ALA A 224 -1.94 1.22 -0.24
N VAL A 225 -1.33 0.64 -1.29
CA VAL A 225 -1.76 -0.66 -1.85
C VAL A 225 -1.76 -1.72 -0.78
N ARG A 226 -0.64 -1.88 -0.06
CA ARG A 226 -0.50 -2.92 0.97
C ARG A 226 -1.57 -2.82 2.05
N GLY A 227 -1.92 -1.59 2.45
CA GLY A 227 -2.99 -1.35 3.43
C GLY A 227 -4.40 -1.58 2.87
N MET A 228 -4.62 -1.36 1.58
CA MET A 228 -5.93 -1.43 0.94
C MET A 228 -6.25 -2.82 0.36
N THR A 229 -5.26 -3.62 -0.03
CA THR A 229 -5.47 -4.99 -0.55
C THR A 229 -6.10 -5.94 0.47
N ALA A 230 -6.10 -5.58 1.76
CA ALA A 230 -6.79 -6.33 2.79
C ALA A 230 -8.32 -6.15 2.75
N THR A 231 -8.82 -5.06 2.16
CA THR A 231 -10.26 -4.71 2.15
C THR A 231 -10.83 -4.52 0.75
N GLU A 232 -9.99 -4.24 -0.24
CA GLU A 232 -10.38 -3.87 -1.60
C GLU A 232 -9.85 -4.89 -2.62
N SER A 233 -10.64 -5.17 -3.67
CA SER A 233 -10.22 -6.05 -4.76
C SER A 233 -9.18 -5.40 -5.68
N SER A 234 -8.38 -6.20 -6.41
CA SER A 234 -7.47 -5.65 -7.44
C SER A 234 -8.19 -4.83 -8.49
N ASN A 235 -9.39 -5.27 -8.89
CA ASN A 235 -10.20 -4.62 -9.91
C ASN A 235 -10.65 -3.24 -9.42
N THR A 236 -11.09 -3.14 -8.17
CA THR A 236 -11.44 -1.88 -7.50
C THR A 236 -10.23 -0.94 -7.44
N LEU A 237 -9.09 -1.43 -6.94
CA LEU A 237 -7.85 -0.64 -6.82
C LEU A 237 -7.35 -0.11 -8.16
N LEU A 238 -7.44 -0.91 -9.23
CA LEU A 238 -7.00 -0.54 -10.56
C LEU A 238 -7.98 0.43 -11.22
N MET A 239 -9.29 0.17 -11.14
CA MET A 239 -10.31 1.02 -11.76
C MET A 239 -10.28 2.44 -11.19
N TRP A 240 -10.26 2.58 -9.87
CA TRP A 240 -10.13 3.88 -9.22
C TRP A 240 -8.84 4.59 -9.62
N GLN A 241 -7.71 3.87 -9.64
CA GLN A 241 -6.44 4.43 -10.09
C GLN A 241 -6.53 4.97 -11.52
N MET A 242 -7.08 4.19 -12.46
CA MET A 242 -7.17 4.60 -13.87
C MET A 242 -8.11 5.79 -14.06
N VAL A 243 -9.25 5.82 -13.37
CA VAL A 243 -10.17 6.96 -13.41
C VAL A 243 -9.51 8.22 -12.87
N THR A 244 -8.88 8.14 -11.68
CA THR A 244 -8.19 9.29 -11.09
C THR A 244 -7.05 9.78 -11.99
N MET A 245 -6.24 8.88 -12.55
CA MET A 245 -5.15 9.26 -13.45
C MET A 245 -5.65 9.92 -14.74
N ALA A 246 -6.71 9.39 -15.36
CA ALA A 246 -7.29 9.98 -16.56
C ALA A 246 -7.80 11.42 -16.30
N ILE A 247 -8.49 11.63 -15.18
CA ILE A 247 -8.96 12.95 -14.75
C ILE A 247 -7.77 13.88 -14.44
N CYS A 248 -6.78 13.43 -13.69
CA CYS A 248 -5.62 14.26 -13.35
C CYS A 248 -4.84 14.67 -14.60
N HIS A 249 -4.59 13.74 -15.52
CA HIS A 249 -3.84 14.03 -16.74
C HIS A 249 -4.65 14.81 -17.77
N SER A 250 -6.00 14.80 -17.75
CA SER A 250 -6.78 15.68 -18.60
C SER A 250 -6.58 17.16 -18.26
N PHE A 251 -6.29 17.50 -17.00
CA PHE A 251 -5.94 18.87 -16.63
C PHE A 251 -4.60 19.33 -17.22
N LEU A 252 -3.69 18.41 -17.54
CA LEU A 252 -2.42 18.77 -18.19
C LEU A 252 -2.63 19.30 -19.61
N LEU A 253 -3.75 18.99 -20.25
CA LEU A 253 -4.10 19.50 -21.58
C LEU A 253 -4.36 21.01 -21.59
N LEU A 254 -4.66 21.61 -20.43
CA LEU A 254 -4.85 23.06 -20.30
C LEU A 254 -3.58 23.85 -20.61
N PHE A 255 -2.41 23.21 -20.54
CA PHE A 255 -1.11 23.83 -20.84
C PHE A 255 -0.71 23.71 -22.32
N GLY A 256 -1.57 23.15 -23.17
CA GLY A 256 -1.34 22.97 -24.59
C GLY A 256 -1.62 21.54 -25.03
N PHE A 257 -2.18 21.40 -26.23
CA PHE A 257 -2.46 20.10 -26.84
C PHE A 257 -2.25 20.15 -28.35
N ARG A 258 -1.36 19.30 -28.84
CA ARG A 258 -1.13 18.99 -30.24
C ARG A 258 -1.66 17.58 -30.50
N TRP A 259 -2.41 17.44 -31.58
CA TRP A 259 -2.88 16.12 -31.99
C TRP A 259 -1.70 15.29 -32.50
N PRO A 260 -1.42 14.12 -31.91
CA PRO A 260 -0.41 13.23 -32.47
C PRO A 260 -0.90 12.65 -33.80
N THR A 261 0.06 12.24 -34.62
CA THR A 261 -0.25 11.42 -35.80
C THR A 261 -0.97 10.14 -35.37
N ALA A 262 -1.73 9.51 -36.27
CA ALA A 262 -2.46 8.28 -35.94
C ALA A 262 -1.53 7.16 -35.42
N ILE A 263 -0.30 7.08 -35.98
CA ILE A 263 0.71 6.10 -35.57
C ILE A 263 1.24 6.43 -34.17
N ASP A 264 1.60 7.69 -33.91
CA ASP A 264 2.11 8.10 -32.60
C ASP A 264 1.04 7.97 -31.52
N GLY A 265 -0.21 8.33 -31.84
CA GLY A 265 -1.36 8.14 -30.97
C GLY A 265 -1.61 6.66 -30.64
N ALA A 266 -1.47 5.76 -31.63
CA ALA A 266 -1.55 4.32 -31.40
C ALA A 266 -0.40 3.80 -30.51
N MET A 267 0.83 4.31 -30.69
CA MET A 267 1.95 3.99 -29.81
C MET A 267 1.72 4.53 -28.38
N MET A 268 1.13 5.72 -28.23
CA MET A 268 0.81 6.29 -26.91
C MET A 268 -0.25 5.45 -26.22
N ALA A 269 -1.30 5.05 -26.95
CA ALA A 269 -2.31 4.14 -26.46
C ALA A 269 -1.70 2.79 -26.05
N PHE A 270 -0.84 2.19 -26.89
CA PHE A 270 -0.14 0.96 -26.57
C PHE A 270 0.68 1.08 -25.27
N GLY A 271 1.45 2.15 -25.11
CA GLY A 271 2.22 2.38 -23.89
C GLY A 271 1.32 2.50 -22.64
N GLY A 272 0.15 3.12 -22.78
CA GLY A 272 -0.85 3.23 -21.72
C GLY A 272 -1.48 1.90 -21.35
N ILE A 273 -1.84 1.10 -22.35
CA ILE A 273 -2.39 -0.25 -22.19
C ILE A 273 -1.36 -1.17 -21.54
N ALA A 274 -0.11 -1.14 -22.01
CA ALA A 274 0.99 -1.90 -21.43
C ALA A 274 1.19 -1.52 -19.95
N ASN A 275 1.16 -0.23 -19.61
CA ASN A 275 1.25 0.24 -18.23
C ASN A 275 0.09 -0.25 -17.36
N ALA A 276 -1.14 -0.17 -17.86
CA ALA A 276 -2.32 -0.65 -17.16
C ALA A 276 -2.28 -2.16 -16.90
N ALA A 277 -1.88 -2.94 -17.92
CA ALA A 277 -1.66 -4.37 -17.80
C ALA A 277 -0.53 -4.69 -16.79
N ALA A 278 0.55 -3.91 -16.81
CA ALA A 278 1.65 -4.06 -15.86
C ALA A 278 1.19 -3.82 -14.41
N GLN A 279 0.39 -2.77 -14.17
CA GLN A 279 -0.18 -2.48 -12.85
C GLN A 279 -1.15 -3.57 -12.38
N TYR A 280 -1.95 -4.13 -13.29
CA TYR A 280 -2.83 -5.26 -12.98
C TYR A 280 -2.03 -6.50 -12.56
N THR A 281 -1.07 -6.92 -13.40
CA THR A 281 -0.23 -8.09 -13.18
C THR A 281 0.62 -7.95 -11.91
N TRP A 282 1.17 -6.76 -11.64
CA TRP A 282 1.86 -6.44 -10.40
C TRP A 282 0.96 -6.57 -9.17
N THR A 283 -0.26 -6.01 -9.24
CA THR A 283 -1.22 -6.11 -8.13
C THR A 283 -1.64 -7.55 -7.89
N LYS A 284 -1.82 -8.35 -8.95
CA LYS A 284 -2.12 -9.78 -8.85
C LYS A 284 -0.99 -10.57 -8.22
N ALA A 285 0.27 -10.30 -8.58
CA ALA A 285 1.43 -10.93 -7.99
C ALA A 285 1.47 -10.75 -6.46
N LEU A 286 1.16 -9.54 -5.97
CA LEU A 286 1.10 -9.23 -4.53
C LEU A 286 -0.07 -9.90 -3.78
N LEU A 287 -1.11 -10.35 -4.50
CA LEU A 287 -2.21 -11.11 -3.90
C LEU A 287 -1.98 -12.62 -3.92
N LEU A 288 -1.23 -13.12 -4.91
CA LEU A 288 -0.99 -14.56 -5.10
C LEU A 288 0.15 -15.09 -4.24
N ALA A 289 1.05 -14.23 -3.76
CA ALA A 289 2.22 -14.65 -3.00
C ALA A 289 2.60 -13.60 -1.96
N PRO A 290 3.30 -14.00 -0.88
CA PRO A 290 3.85 -13.07 0.09
C PRO A 290 4.77 -12.05 -0.59
N THR A 291 4.65 -10.78 -0.20
CA THR A 291 5.46 -9.67 -0.74
C THR A 291 6.96 -9.98 -0.70
N SER A 292 7.45 -10.62 0.35
CA SER A 292 8.87 -11.02 0.50
C SER A 292 9.33 -12.00 -0.58
N ALA A 293 8.45 -12.86 -1.10
CA ALA A 293 8.77 -13.82 -2.14
C ALA A 293 8.81 -13.20 -3.55
N VAL A 294 7.92 -12.26 -3.85
CA VAL A 294 7.84 -11.61 -5.18
C VAL A 294 8.73 -10.38 -5.32
N SER A 295 9.07 -9.70 -4.23
CA SER A 295 9.84 -8.44 -4.27
C SER A 295 11.20 -8.53 -4.99
N PRO A 296 11.99 -9.62 -4.87
CA PRO A 296 13.26 -9.73 -5.59
C PRO A 296 13.09 -9.63 -7.11
N PHE A 297 11.98 -10.17 -7.64
CA PHE A 297 11.71 -10.19 -9.08
C PHE A 297 11.27 -8.83 -9.62
N TYR A 298 10.74 -7.94 -8.77
CA TYR A 298 10.42 -6.57 -9.18
C TYR A 298 11.67 -5.80 -9.66
N TYR A 299 12.84 -6.12 -9.08
CA TYR A 299 14.10 -5.48 -9.46
C TYR A 299 14.60 -5.86 -10.87
N LEU A 300 14.04 -6.90 -11.50
CA LEU A 300 14.32 -7.22 -12.89
C LEU A 300 13.92 -6.10 -13.86
N MET A 301 13.00 -5.21 -13.46
CA MET A 301 12.68 -4.01 -14.22
C MET A 301 13.93 -3.18 -14.56
N LEU A 302 14.94 -3.11 -13.69
CA LEU A 302 16.20 -2.41 -13.99
C LEU A 302 17.02 -3.14 -15.06
N VAL A 303 17.03 -4.47 -15.04
CA VAL A 303 17.70 -5.27 -16.08
C VAL A 303 17.07 -4.99 -17.44
N TRP A 304 15.73 -5.04 -17.53
CA TRP A 304 15.01 -4.70 -18.75
C TRP A 304 15.23 -3.25 -19.18
N ALA A 305 15.25 -2.30 -18.23
CA ALA A 305 15.53 -0.90 -18.51
C ALA A 305 16.94 -0.67 -19.06
N MET A 306 17.95 -1.39 -18.56
CA MET A 306 19.33 -1.35 -19.09
C MET A 306 19.40 -1.95 -20.49
N VAL A 307 18.78 -3.11 -20.71
CA VAL A 307 18.77 -3.77 -22.03
C VAL A 307 18.09 -2.90 -23.06
N ILE A 308 16.88 -2.39 -22.78
CA ILE A 308 16.15 -1.52 -23.71
C ILE A 308 16.89 -0.18 -23.88
N GLY A 309 17.42 0.39 -22.80
CA GLY A 309 18.26 1.59 -22.82
C GLY A 309 19.42 1.46 -23.80
N PHE A 310 20.17 0.37 -23.70
CA PHE A 310 21.31 0.09 -24.55
C PHE A 310 20.90 -0.19 -26.01
N VAL A 311 19.90 -1.03 -26.24
CA VAL A 311 19.48 -1.42 -27.60
C VAL A 311 18.85 -0.26 -28.38
N VAL A 312 18.04 0.57 -27.72
CA VAL A 312 17.27 1.64 -28.39
C VAL A 312 18.02 2.97 -28.41
N TRP A 313 18.73 3.32 -27.35
CA TRP A 313 19.41 4.63 -27.22
C TRP A 313 20.94 4.54 -27.15
N GLY A 314 21.53 3.35 -27.11
CA GLY A 314 22.97 3.19 -26.91
C GLY A 314 23.43 3.56 -25.49
N ASP A 315 22.51 3.66 -24.53
CA ASP A 315 22.81 4.02 -23.14
C ASP A 315 23.66 2.91 -22.47
N VAL A 316 24.98 3.11 -22.36
CA VAL A 316 25.87 2.15 -21.69
C VAL A 316 25.78 2.31 -20.17
N PRO A 317 25.47 1.24 -19.41
CA PRO A 317 25.41 1.31 -17.95
C PRO A 317 26.78 1.65 -17.34
N THR A 318 26.83 2.73 -16.57
CA THR A 318 28.06 3.16 -15.90
C THR A 318 28.34 2.30 -14.68
N ALA A 319 29.62 2.23 -14.25
CA ALA A 319 29.98 1.56 -13.00
C ALA A 319 29.23 2.13 -11.79
N ALA A 320 29.03 3.46 -11.77
CA ALA A 320 28.26 4.14 -10.73
C ALA A 320 26.79 3.67 -10.71
N LEU A 321 26.15 3.54 -11.88
CA LEU A 321 24.79 3.00 -11.98
C LEU A 321 24.72 1.58 -11.43
N LEU A 322 25.65 0.70 -11.80
CA LEU A 322 25.65 -0.70 -11.38
C LEU A 322 25.89 -0.84 -9.87
N ILE A 323 26.92 -0.18 -9.33
CA ILE A 323 27.27 -0.24 -7.90
C ILE A 323 26.16 0.40 -7.06
N GLY A 324 25.72 1.60 -7.43
CA GLY A 324 24.67 2.31 -6.70
C GLY A 324 23.35 1.54 -6.70
N SER A 325 22.96 0.96 -7.84
CA SER A 325 21.76 0.13 -7.93
C SER A 325 21.86 -1.12 -7.07
N ALA A 326 23.01 -1.81 -7.07
CA ALA A 326 23.22 -2.98 -6.23
C ALA A 326 23.05 -2.64 -4.74
N ILE A 327 23.57 -1.50 -4.30
CA ILE A 327 23.42 -1.01 -2.92
C ILE A 327 21.94 -0.72 -2.60
N VAL A 328 21.23 0.00 -3.47
CA VAL A 328 19.81 0.34 -3.27
C VAL A 328 18.94 -0.92 -3.20
N ILE A 329 19.16 -1.87 -4.11
CA ILE A 329 18.43 -3.14 -4.15
C ILE A 329 18.71 -3.96 -2.89
N ALA A 330 19.97 -4.10 -2.49
CA ALA A 330 20.34 -4.83 -1.28
C ALA A 330 19.72 -4.21 -0.02
N ALA A 331 19.75 -2.88 0.11
CA ALA A 331 19.13 -2.17 1.21
C ALA A 331 17.61 -2.35 1.24
N GLY A 332 16.95 -2.23 0.08
CA GLY A 332 15.50 -2.45 -0.06
C GLY A 332 15.08 -3.88 0.29
N MET A 333 15.81 -4.88 -0.20
CA MET A 333 15.58 -6.28 0.13
C MET A 333 15.77 -6.57 1.62
N PHE A 334 16.86 -6.05 2.21
CA PHE A 334 17.13 -6.23 3.64
C PHE A 334 16.03 -5.61 4.50
N LEU A 335 15.56 -4.41 4.15
CA LEU A 335 14.47 -3.74 4.86
C LEU A 335 13.18 -4.59 4.85
N LEU A 336 12.80 -5.12 3.69
CA LEU A 336 11.63 -5.99 3.54
C LEU A 336 11.78 -7.29 4.34
N TRP A 337 12.96 -7.91 4.31
CA TRP A 337 13.26 -9.11 5.09
C TRP A 337 13.19 -8.85 6.60
N HIS A 338 13.77 -7.74 7.06
CA HIS A 338 13.77 -7.37 8.48
C HIS A 338 12.37 -7.07 9.01
N GLU A 339 11.51 -6.43 8.21
CA GLU A 339 10.10 -6.19 8.56
C GLU A 339 9.29 -7.49 8.63
N THR A 340 9.59 -8.46 7.74
CA THR A 340 8.91 -9.76 7.73
C THR A 340 9.24 -10.60 8.97
N LYS A 341 10.49 -10.53 9.47
CA LYS A 341 10.93 -11.31 10.63
C LYS A 341 10.44 -10.77 11.99
N ARG A 342 9.97 -9.51 12.03
CA ARG A 342 9.45 -8.86 13.25
C ARG A 342 7.92 -8.98 13.42
N ARG A 343 7.21 -9.52 12.43
CA ARG A 343 5.78 -9.86 12.52
C ARG A 343 5.62 -11.31 12.93
#